data_AF-Q1JQ66-F1
#
_entry.id   AF-Q1JQ66-F1
#
_cell.length_a   1.000
_cell.length_b   1.000
_cell.length_c   1.000
_cell.angle_alpha   90.00
_cell.angle_beta   90.00
_cell.angle_gamma   90.00
#
_symmetry.space_group_name_H-M   'P 1'
#
loop_
_entity.id
_entity.type
_entity.pdbx_description
1 polymer ?
#
loop_
_entity_poly.entity_id
_entity_poly.type
_entity_poly.pdbx_seq_one_letter_code
_entity_poly.pdbx_strand_id
1 'polypeptide(L)'
;MATRLSDLFGNSRIIAGLLVNLLSSICIVFINKWIYVHYGFPNMTLTLIHFVMTWLGLFICQKMDIFAPKSLRPSKILLLALSFCGFVVFTNLSLQSNTIGTYQLAKVMTTPVIIAIQTMYYRKTFSTKIKLTLVPITLGVILNSYYDVRFNLMGMIFATLGVLVTSLYQVWVGAKQHELQVNSMQLLYYQAPMSSAFLLVLVPFFEPLTGDGGIFGPWSFLALFMVLLSGVIAFLVNLSIYWIIGNTSPVTYNMFGHFKFCITLLGGYVLFQDPLSLNQGLGILCTLTGILAYTHFKLAEQEEGKSRLTQRP
;
A
#
# COMPACT_ATOMS: atom_id res chain seq x y z
N MET A 1 -11.98 -22.37 25.12
CA MET A 1 -11.24 -21.23 25.71
C MET A 1 -9.97 -20.91 24.92
N ALA A 2 -9.12 -21.90 24.61
CA ALA A 2 -7.90 -21.72 23.81
C ALA A 2 -8.12 -21.08 22.42
N THR A 3 -9.18 -21.47 21.70
CA THR A 3 -9.54 -20.90 20.38
C THR A 3 -9.92 -19.42 20.43
N ARG A 4 -10.67 -18.99 21.46
CA ARG A 4 -10.99 -17.57 21.66
C ARG A 4 -9.75 -16.76 22.04
N LEU A 5 -8.85 -17.35 22.84
CA LEU A 5 -7.60 -16.70 23.23
C LEU A 5 -6.68 -16.51 22.01
N SER A 6 -6.54 -17.55 21.17
CA SER A 6 -5.75 -17.46 19.93
C SER A 6 -6.32 -16.45 18.93
N ASP A 7 -7.65 -16.36 18.83
CA ASP A 7 -8.31 -15.38 17.96
C ASP A 7 -8.14 -13.95 18.50
N LEU A 8 -8.20 -13.77 19.82
CA LEU A 8 -7.92 -12.47 20.46
C LEU A 8 -6.47 -12.04 20.22
N PHE A 9 -5.49 -12.94 20.42
CA PHE A 9 -4.08 -12.66 20.13
C PHE A 9 -3.83 -12.41 18.64
N GLY A 10 -4.49 -13.15 17.75
CA GLY A 10 -4.43 -12.94 16.31
C GLY A 10 -4.93 -11.56 15.91
N ASN A 11 -6.08 -11.15 16.45
CA ASN A 11 -6.68 -9.84 16.19
C ASN A 11 -5.80 -8.71 16.76
N SER A 12 -5.28 -8.85 17.97
CA SER A 12 -4.38 -7.85 18.58
C SER A 12 -3.11 -7.64 17.75
N ARG A 13 -2.52 -8.71 17.20
CA ARG A 13 -1.36 -8.59 16.30
C ARG A 13 -1.72 -7.87 15.01
N ILE A 14 -2.89 -8.15 14.43
CA ILE A 14 -3.36 -7.47 13.22
C ILE A 14 -3.58 -5.99 13.50
N ILE A 15 -4.24 -5.64 14.61
CA ILE A 15 -4.45 -4.25 15.02
C ILE A 15 -3.11 -3.53 15.22
N ALA A 16 -2.15 -4.16 15.91
CA ALA A 16 -0.81 -3.60 16.07
C ALA A 16 -0.10 -3.36 14.72
N GLY A 17 -0.16 -4.33 13.79
CA GLY A 17 0.41 -4.18 12.46
C GLY A 17 -0.25 -3.06 11.63
N LEU A 18 -1.58 -2.91 11.75
CA LEU A 18 -2.33 -1.81 11.13
C LEU A 18 -1.94 -0.46 11.73
N LEU A 19 -1.83 -0.35 13.06
CA LEU A 19 -1.40 0.88 13.74
C LEU A 19 0.03 1.28 13.37
N VAL A 20 0.97 0.34 13.37
CA VAL A 20 2.34 0.57 12.91
C VAL A 20 2.32 1.09 11.48
N ASN A 21 1.56 0.44 10.58
CA ASN A 21 1.44 0.86 9.19
C ASN A 21 0.78 2.24 9.05
N LEU A 22 -0.22 2.59 9.86
CA LEU A 22 -0.87 3.90 9.87
C LEU A 22 0.13 4.98 10.27
N LEU A 23 0.75 4.86 11.45
CA LEU A 23 1.68 5.85 11.99
C LEU A 23 2.88 6.06 11.06
N SER A 24 3.53 4.97 10.65
CA SER A 24 4.69 5.04 9.75
C SER A 24 4.32 5.60 8.37
N SER A 25 3.13 5.31 7.83
CA SER A 25 2.66 5.91 6.57
C SER A 25 2.36 7.40 6.69
N ILE A 26 1.90 7.89 7.85
CA ILE A 26 1.70 9.33 8.08
C ILE A 26 3.07 10.01 8.21
N CYS A 27 3.97 9.47 9.03
CA CYS A 27 5.32 10.01 9.22
C CYS A 27 6.10 10.11 7.91
N ILE A 28 6.10 9.06 7.08
CA ILE A 28 6.82 9.08 5.80
C ILE A 28 6.27 10.13 4.84
N VAL A 29 4.94 10.36 4.81
CA VAL A 29 4.34 11.38 3.94
C VAL A 29 4.82 12.78 4.33
N PHE A 30 4.86 13.10 5.63
CA PHE A 30 5.35 14.40 6.10
C PHE A 30 6.84 14.59 5.84
N ILE A 31 7.66 13.57 6.13
CA ILE A 31 9.11 13.64 5.91
C ILE A 31 9.43 13.73 4.41
N ASN A 32 8.76 12.94 3.56
CA ASN A 32 8.94 13.04 2.11
C ASN A 32 8.55 14.44 1.61
N LYS A 33 7.39 14.98 2.04
CA LYS A 33 6.98 16.34 1.68
C LYS A 33 8.02 17.39 2.12
N TRP A 34 8.55 17.26 3.33
CA TRP A 34 9.62 18.12 3.83
C TRP A 34 10.86 18.06 2.95
N ILE A 35 11.28 16.84 2.59
CA ILE A 35 12.44 16.58 1.72
C ILE A 35 12.24 17.21 0.34
N TYR A 36 11.06 17.04 -0.26
CA TYR A 36 10.76 17.62 -1.58
C TYR A 36 10.73 19.15 -1.55
N VAL A 37 10.12 19.76 -0.54
CA VAL A 37 9.96 21.23 -0.47
C VAL A 37 11.26 21.93 -0.09
N HIS A 38 12.03 21.40 0.87
CA HIS A 38 13.22 22.09 1.40
C HIS A 38 14.50 21.73 0.65
N TYR A 39 14.58 20.54 0.07
CA TYR A 39 15.78 20.08 -0.62
C TYR A 39 15.57 19.87 -2.12
N GLY A 40 14.34 19.76 -2.62
CA GLY A 40 14.10 19.47 -4.04
C GLY A 40 14.55 18.07 -4.44
N PHE A 41 14.54 17.12 -3.49
CA PHE A 41 15.07 15.77 -3.75
C PHE A 41 14.20 15.00 -4.77
N PRO A 42 14.82 14.30 -5.73
CA PRO A 42 14.11 13.52 -6.74
C PRO A 42 13.23 12.39 -6.16
N ASN A 43 12.02 12.21 -6.71
CA ASN A 43 11.03 11.26 -6.20
C ASN A 43 11.37 9.78 -6.48
N MET A 44 11.79 9.45 -7.71
CA MET A 44 12.13 8.08 -8.09
C MET A 44 13.42 7.63 -7.40
N THR A 45 14.39 8.54 -7.27
CA THR A 45 15.61 8.33 -6.48
C THR A 45 15.31 8.14 -5.00
N LEU A 46 14.38 8.90 -4.42
CA LEU A 46 13.97 8.69 -3.03
C LEU A 46 13.37 7.29 -2.84
N THR A 47 12.53 6.87 -3.78
CA THR A 47 11.94 5.54 -3.80
C THR A 47 12.99 4.44 -3.95
N LEU A 48 14.00 4.64 -4.80
CA LEU A 48 15.16 3.74 -4.93
C LEU A 48 15.85 3.58 -3.57
N ILE A 49 16.17 4.69 -2.90
CA ILE A 49 16.84 4.69 -1.58
C ILE A 49 15.96 3.99 -0.54
N HIS A 50 14.65 4.22 -0.53
CA HIS A 50 13.72 3.53 0.37
C HIS A 50 13.78 2.01 0.23
N PHE A 51 13.90 1.49 -0.99
CA PHE A 51 14.03 0.05 -1.23
C PHE A 51 15.40 -0.52 -0.88
N VAL A 52 16.47 0.24 -1.12
CA VAL A 52 17.82 -0.10 -0.63
C VAL A 52 17.83 -0.17 0.89
N MET A 53 17.25 0.83 1.58
CA MET A 53 17.13 0.87 3.04
C MET A 53 16.23 -0.25 3.57
N THR A 54 15.17 -0.62 2.83
CA THR A 54 14.33 -1.77 3.16
C THR A 54 15.13 -3.08 3.10
N TRP A 55 15.94 -3.26 2.06
CA TRP A 55 16.82 -4.42 1.94
C TRP A 55 17.88 -4.46 3.06
N LEU A 56 18.55 -3.33 3.34
CA LEU A 56 19.51 -3.22 4.43
C LEU A 56 18.88 -3.50 5.80
N GLY A 57 17.69 -2.97 6.06
CA GLY A 57 16.93 -3.24 7.28
C GLY A 57 16.62 -4.72 7.44
N LEU A 58 16.18 -5.40 6.37
CA LEU A 58 15.96 -6.84 6.40
C LEU A 58 17.24 -7.66 6.52
N PHE A 59 18.35 -7.20 5.94
CA PHE A 59 19.66 -7.82 6.10
C PHE A 59 20.13 -7.76 7.56
N ILE A 60 19.91 -6.64 8.24
CA ILE A 60 20.16 -6.50 9.69
C ILE A 60 19.23 -7.44 10.48
N CYS A 61 17.93 -7.47 10.17
CA CYS A 61 16.99 -8.39 10.82
C CYS A 61 17.37 -9.87 10.63
N GLN A 62 17.89 -10.24 9.46
CA GLN A 62 18.41 -11.57 9.20
C GLN A 62 19.65 -11.87 10.05
N LYS A 63 20.58 -10.92 10.16
CA LYS A 63 21.79 -11.05 11.00
C LYS A 63 21.48 -11.13 12.49
N MET A 64 20.35 -10.57 12.92
CA MET A 64 19.83 -10.67 14.29
C MET A 64 18.94 -11.91 14.52
N ASP A 65 18.92 -12.87 13.59
CA ASP A 65 18.11 -14.10 13.66
C ASP A 65 16.60 -13.87 13.87
N ILE A 66 16.08 -12.70 13.46
CA ILE A 66 14.63 -12.40 13.53
C ILE A 66 13.86 -13.28 12.54
N PHE A 67 14.48 -13.66 11.42
CA PHE A 67 13.93 -14.64 10.48
C PHE A 67 15.06 -15.41 9.77
N ALA A 68 14.79 -16.66 9.42
CA ALA A 68 15.69 -17.45 8.56
C ALA A 68 15.31 -17.26 7.08
N PRO A 69 16.25 -16.93 6.17
CA PRO A 69 15.95 -16.81 4.76
C PRO A 69 15.62 -18.18 4.16
N LYS A 70 14.50 -18.27 3.43
CA LYS A 70 14.16 -19.46 2.64
C LYS A 70 14.75 -19.31 1.25
N SER A 71 15.42 -20.33 0.73
CA SER A 71 15.93 -20.29 -0.65
C SER A 71 14.77 -20.20 -1.64
N LEU A 72 14.67 -19.08 -2.34
CA LEU A 72 13.65 -18.83 -3.36
C LEU A 72 14.31 -18.67 -4.72
N ARG A 73 13.68 -19.24 -5.76
CA ARG A 73 14.13 -19.04 -7.14
C ARG A 73 13.85 -17.59 -7.57
N PRO A 74 14.88 -16.80 -7.94
CA PRO A 74 14.69 -15.39 -8.32
C PRO A 74 13.65 -15.17 -9.43
N SER A 75 13.56 -16.09 -10.38
CA SER A 75 12.58 -16.03 -11.49
C SER A 75 11.12 -15.98 -11.03
N LYS A 76 10.79 -16.55 -9.86
CA LYS A 76 9.44 -16.51 -9.28
C LYS A 76 9.09 -15.16 -8.65
N ILE A 77 10.10 -14.34 -8.35
CA ILE A 77 9.99 -13.03 -7.69
C ILE A 77 10.22 -11.90 -8.69
N LEU A 78 10.90 -12.18 -9.80
CA LEU A 78 11.20 -11.21 -10.86
C LEU A 78 9.94 -10.47 -11.35
N LEU A 79 8.86 -11.21 -11.61
CA LEU A 79 7.59 -10.62 -12.06
C LEU A 79 6.93 -9.75 -10.98
N LEU A 80 7.10 -10.13 -9.71
CA LEU A 80 6.65 -9.32 -8.57
C LEU A 80 7.44 -8.00 -8.50
N ALA A 81 8.76 -8.06 -8.60
CA ALA A 81 9.63 -6.88 -8.61
C ALA A 81 9.35 -5.97 -9.83
N LEU A 82 9.09 -6.54 -11.00
CA LEU A 82 8.71 -5.77 -12.19
C LEU A 82 7.35 -5.09 -12.01
N SER A 83 6.34 -5.79 -11.48
CA SER A 83 5.05 -5.18 -11.17
C SER A 83 5.14 -4.07 -10.13
N PHE A 84 6.03 -4.21 -9.15
CA PHE A 84 6.30 -3.15 -8.19
C PHE A 84 6.88 -1.90 -8.89
N CYS A 85 7.84 -2.09 -9.79
CA CYS A 85 8.44 -1.01 -10.55
C CYS A 85 7.39 -0.28 -11.41
N GLY A 86 6.55 -1.02 -12.15
CA GLY A 86 5.44 -0.45 -12.90
C GLY A 86 4.42 0.26 -12.00
N PHE A 87 4.14 -0.29 -10.81
CA PHE A 87 3.28 0.34 -9.81
C PHE A 87 3.83 1.71 -9.42
N VAL A 88 5.11 1.81 -9.03
CA VAL A 88 5.75 3.08 -8.67
C VAL A 88 5.68 4.08 -9.82
N VAL A 89 6.07 3.68 -11.02
CA VAL A 89 6.12 4.57 -12.19
C VAL A 89 4.73 5.10 -12.52
N PHE A 90 3.75 4.21 -12.75
CA PHE A 90 2.43 4.63 -13.20
C PHE A 90 1.64 5.36 -12.12
N THR A 91 1.82 5.03 -10.84
CA THR A 91 1.13 5.76 -9.77
C THR A 91 1.71 7.14 -9.55
N ASN A 92 3.03 7.32 -9.65
CA ASN A 92 3.64 8.65 -9.61
C ASN A 92 3.26 9.49 -10.83
N LEU A 93 3.30 8.93 -12.04
CA LEU A 93 2.85 9.62 -13.26
C LEU A 93 1.37 10.00 -13.17
N SER A 94 0.52 9.13 -12.63
CA SER A 94 -0.89 9.43 -12.37
C SER A 94 -1.03 10.58 -11.37
N LEU A 95 -0.29 10.57 -10.26
CA LEU A 95 -0.33 11.63 -9.26
C LEU A 95 0.14 12.97 -9.82
N GLN A 96 1.13 12.97 -10.71
CA GLN A 96 1.66 14.17 -11.35
C GLN A 96 0.70 14.76 -12.40
N SER A 97 -0.02 13.91 -13.13
CA SER A 97 -0.85 14.30 -14.28
C SER A 97 -2.33 14.51 -13.93
N ASN A 98 -2.78 14.02 -12.77
CA ASN A 98 -4.15 14.14 -12.28
C ASN A 98 -4.22 14.99 -11.01
N THR A 99 -5.42 15.49 -10.73
CA THR A 99 -5.73 16.05 -9.42
C THR A 99 -5.80 14.95 -8.36
N ILE A 100 -5.71 15.36 -7.09
CA ILE A 100 -5.74 14.44 -5.94
C ILE A 100 -7.07 13.65 -5.94
N GLY A 101 -8.17 14.33 -6.27
CA GLY A 101 -9.50 13.74 -6.37
C GLY A 101 -9.59 12.64 -7.44
N THR A 102 -9.08 12.90 -8.65
CA THR A 102 -9.03 11.91 -9.73
C THR A 102 -8.11 10.74 -9.37
N TYR A 103 -6.94 11.02 -8.77
CA TYR A 103 -6.03 9.98 -8.28
C TYR A 103 -6.69 9.08 -7.22
N GLN A 104 -7.42 9.67 -6.28
CA GLN A 104 -8.11 8.93 -5.21
C GLN A 104 -9.25 8.06 -5.76
N LEU A 105 -9.98 8.54 -6.78
CA LEU A 105 -10.98 7.74 -7.50
C LEU A 105 -10.34 6.54 -8.19
N ALA A 106 -9.23 6.74 -8.89
CA ALA A 106 -8.47 5.64 -9.48
C ALA A 106 -8.05 4.63 -8.40
N LYS A 107 -7.53 5.12 -7.27
CA LYS A 107 -7.11 4.26 -6.15
C LYS A 107 -8.24 3.39 -5.61
N VAL A 108 -9.47 3.90 -5.51
CA VAL A 108 -10.65 3.08 -5.13
C VAL A 108 -10.91 1.94 -6.11
N MET A 109 -10.73 2.19 -7.41
CA MET A 109 -10.93 1.18 -8.45
C MET A 109 -9.94 0.01 -8.35
N THR A 110 -8.85 0.16 -7.60
CA THR A 110 -7.93 -0.94 -7.26
C THR A 110 -8.66 -2.08 -6.55
N THR A 111 -9.62 -1.80 -5.65
CA THR A 111 -10.31 -2.87 -4.92
C THR A 111 -11.20 -3.73 -5.81
N PRO A 112 -12.13 -3.17 -6.62
CA PRO A 112 -12.90 -3.96 -7.58
C PRO A 112 -12.01 -4.78 -8.52
N VAL A 113 -10.91 -4.20 -9.00
CA VAL A 113 -9.98 -4.89 -9.92
C VAL A 113 -9.26 -6.03 -9.19
N ILE A 114 -8.83 -5.86 -7.93
CA ILE A 114 -8.30 -6.95 -7.10
C ILE A 114 -9.30 -8.09 -6.96
N ILE A 115 -10.56 -7.77 -6.64
CA ILE A 115 -11.62 -8.78 -6.52
C ILE A 115 -11.79 -9.52 -7.85
N ALA A 116 -11.85 -8.80 -8.97
CA ALA A 116 -11.96 -9.39 -10.30
C ALA A 116 -10.78 -10.33 -10.61
N ILE A 117 -9.53 -9.89 -10.39
CA ILE A 117 -8.32 -10.70 -10.59
C ILE A 117 -8.35 -11.95 -9.69
N GLN A 118 -8.69 -11.81 -8.40
CA GLN A 118 -8.73 -12.92 -7.47
C GLN A 118 -9.84 -13.93 -7.80
N THR A 119 -10.99 -13.47 -8.31
CA THR A 119 -12.07 -14.35 -8.76
C THR A 119 -11.73 -15.06 -10.07
N MET A 120 -11.16 -14.36 -11.06
CA MET A 120 -10.85 -14.95 -12.38
C MET A 120 -9.64 -15.89 -12.35
N TYR A 121 -8.52 -15.48 -11.75
CA TYR A 121 -7.27 -16.23 -11.83
C TYR A 121 -7.03 -17.17 -10.64
N TYR A 122 -7.49 -16.78 -9.45
CA TYR A 122 -7.28 -17.55 -8.21
C TYR A 122 -8.53 -18.29 -7.75
N ARG A 123 -9.63 -18.22 -8.51
CA ARG A 123 -10.93 -18.84 -8.21
C ARG A 123 -11.43 -18.53 -6.79
N LYS A 124 -11.07 -17.36 -6.24
CA LYS A 124 -11.57 -16.93 -4.94
C LYS A 124 -12.99 -16.38 -5.10
N THR A 125 -13.91 -16.96 -4.35
CA THR A 125 -15.28 -16.47 -4.26
C THR A 125 -15.36 -15.39 -3.19
N PHE A 126 -16.07 -14.31 -3.52
CA PHE A 126 -16.44 -13.27 -2.57
C PHE A 126 -17.96 -13.25 -2.51
N SER A 127 -18.51 -13.25 -1.30
CA SER A 127 -19.96 -13.12 -1.11
C SER A 127 -20.47 -11.82 -1.71
N THR A 128 -21.71 -11.85 -2.19
CA THR A 128 -22.42 -10.65 -2.65
C THR A 128 -22.43 -9.57 -1.56
N LYS A 129 -22.49 -9.96 -0.27
CA LYS A 129 -22.40 -9.02 0.86
C LYS A 129 -21.09 -8.21 0.82
N ILE A 130 -19.94 -8.88 0.65
CA ILE A 130 -18.63 -8.23 0.52
C ILE A 130 -18.55 -7.35 -0.74
N LYS A 131 -19.11 -7.79 -1.87
CA LYS A 131 -19.11 -6.98 -3.09
C LYS A 131 -19.94 -5.71 -2.93
N LEU A 132 -21.10 -5.81 -2.27
CA LEU A 132 -21.99 -4.68 -2.00
C LEU A 132 -21.36 -3.62 -1.08
N THR A 133 -20.41 -3.99 -0.21
CA THR A 133 -19.71 -2.99 0.62
C THR A 133 -18.81 -2.06 -0.18
N LEU A 134 -18.47 -2.40 -1.42
CA LEU A 134 -17.73 -1.50 -2.30
C LEU A 134 -18.56 -0.30 -2.74
N VAL A 135 -19.89 -0.45 -2.87
CA VAL A 135 -20.79 0.64 -3.31
C VAL A 135 -20.70 1.86 -2.40
N PRO A 136 -20.92 1.78 -1.07
CA PRO A 136 -20.80 2.93 -0.19
C PRO A 136 -19.37 3.49 -0.11
N ILE A 137 -18.34 2.64 -0.27
CA ILE A 137 -16.94 3.08 -0.30
C ILE A 137 -16.68 3.94 -1.54
N THR A 138 -17.08 3.46 -2.71
CA THR A 138 -16.91 4.17 -3.98
C THR A 138 -17.72 5.47 -3.98
N LEU A 139 -18.98 5.43 -3.53
CA LEU A 139 -19.79 6.65 -3.38
C LEU A 139 -19.14 7.65 -2.41
N GLY A 140 -18.63 7.17 -1.27
CA GLY A 140 -17.99 8.03 -0.29
C GLY A 140 -16.74 8.74 -0.81
N VAL A 141 -15.95 8.05 -1.64
CA VAL A 141 -14.79 8.68 -2.29
C VAL A 141 -15.20 9.64 -3.41
N ILE A 142 -16.23 9.31 -4.20
CA ILE A 142 -16.79 10.25 -5.19
C ILE A 142 -17.26 11.54 -4.51
N LEU A 143 -17.98 11.45 -3.40
CA LEU A 143 -18.44 12.60 -2.64
C LEU A 143 -17.28 13.44 -2.08
N ASN A 144 -16.23 12.80 -1.55
CA ASN A 144 -15.03 13.49 -1.08
C ASN A 144 -14.27 14.22 -2.19
N SER A 145 -14.23 13.64 -3.39
CA SER A 145 -13.46 14.15 -4.52
C SER A 145 -14.25 15.06 -5.45
N TYR A 146 -15.56 15.23 -5.25
CA TYR A 146 -16.49 15.79 -6.25
C TYR A 146 -16.01 17.09 -6.93
N TYR A 147 -15.47 18.03 -6.16
CA TYR A 147 -15.00 19.33 -6.66
C TYR A 147 -13.55 19.34 -7.17
N ASP A 148 -12.76 18.31 -6.84
CA ASP A 148 -11.34 18.22 -7.20
C ASP A 148 -11.11 17.36 -8.44
N VAL A 149 -12.12 16.65 -8.95
CA VAL A 149 -11.96 15.83 -10.16
C VAL A 149 -11.76 16.71 -11.38
N ARG A 150 -10.59 16.59 -12.01
CA ARG A 150 -10.35 17.06 -13.38
C ARG A 150 -9.94 15.89 -14.24
N PHE A 151 -10.55 15.82 -15.42
CA PHE A 151 -10.25 14.78 -16.39
C PHE A 151 -9.17 15.27 -17.36
N ASN A 152 -8.09 14.50 -17.45
CA ASN A 152 -7.04 14.65 -18.43
C ASN A 152 -6.82 13.29 -19.09
N LEU A 153 -6.85 13.20 -20.42
CA LEU A 153 -6.72 11.93 -21.14
C LEU A 153 -5.41 11.21 -20.78
N MET A 154 -4.29 11.94 -20.77
CA MET A 154 -2.99 11.38 -20.43
C MET A 154 -2.98 10.86 -18.99
N GLY A 155 -3.52 11.66 -18.07
CA GLY A 155 -3.65 11.27 -16.67
C GLY A 155 -4.56 10.07 -16.46
N MET A 156 -5.63 9.94 -17.25
CA MET A 156 -6.53 8.77 -17.19
C MET A 156 -5.85 7.49 -17.66
N ILE A 157 -4.99 7.56 -18.70
CA ILE A 157 -4.19 6.42 -19.16
C ILE A 157 -3.24 5.97 -18.04
N PHE A 158 -2.48 6.91 -17.45
CA PHE A 158 -1.58 6.61 -16.34
C PHE A 158 -2.32 6.08 -15.10
N ALA A 159 -3.48 6.65 -14.78
CA ALA A 159 -4.32 6.16 -13.69
C ALA A 159 -4.80 4.72 -13.93
N THR A 160 -5.26 4.42 -15.14
CA THR A 160 -5.74 3.07 -15.51
C THR A 160 -4.62 2.04 -15.42
N LEU A 161 -3.45 2.33 -16.00
CA LEU A 161 -2.27 1.47 -15.90
C LEU A 161 -1.82 1.32 -14.44
N GLY A 162 -1.83 2.42 -13.68
CA GLY A 162 -1.54 2.42 -12.25
C GLY A 162 -2.46 1.49 -11.48
N VAL A 163 -3.77 1.55 -11.70
CA VAL A 163 -4.77 0.68 -11.05
C VAL A 163 -4.53 -0.79 -11.39
N LEU A 164 -4.34 -1.12 -12.67
CA LEU A 164 -4.12 -2.51 -13.11
C LEU A 164 -2.84 -3.08 -12.48
N VAL A 165 -1.72 -2.35 -12.56
CA VAL A 165 -0.44 -2.81 -12.04
C VAL A 165 -0.45 -2.87 -10.51
N THR A 166 -1.05 -1.89 -9.83
CA THR A 166 -1.23 -1.91 -8.36
C THR A 166 -2.02 -3.14 -7.93
N SER A 167 -3.12 -3.42 -8.62
CA SER A 167 -3.99 -4.55 -8.30
C SER A 167 -3.27 -5.88 -8.50
N LEU A 168 -2.57 -6.04 -9.63
CA LEU A 168 -1.76 -7.24 -9.91
C LEU A 168 -0.64 -7.40 -8.88
N TYR A 169 0.10 -6.34 -8.59
CA TYR A 169 1.17 -6.35 -7.61
C TYR A 169 0.68 -6.81 -6.23
N GLN A 170 -0.38 -6.19 -5.71
CA GLN A 170 -0.89 -6.54 -4.39
C GLN A 170 -1.46 -7.97 -4.34
N VAL A 171 -2.13 -8.42 -5.40
CA VAL A 171 -2.58 -9.81 -5.52
C VAL A 171 -1.39 -10.77 -5.51
N TRP A 172 -0.31 -10.47 -6.25
CA TRP A 172 0.89 -11.29 -6.27
C TRP A 172 1.66 -11.26 -4.96
N VAL A 173 1.71 -10.14 -4.23
CA VAL A 173 2.30 -10.11 -2.87
C VAL A 173 1.60 -11.15 -1.99
N GLY A 174 0.27 -11.15 -1.96
CA GLY A 174 -0.48 -12.13 -1.16
C GLY A 174 -0.36 -13.57 -1.70
N ALA A 175 -0.48 -13.74 -3.01
CA ALA A 175 -0.43 -15.06 -3.64
C ALA A 175 0.95 -15.71 -3.51
N LYS A 176 2.05 -14.95 -3.65
CA LYS A 176 3.41 -15.47 -3.55
C LYS A 176 3.80 -15.85 -2.12
N GLN A 177 3.33 -15.12 -1.11
CA GLN A 177 3.51 -15.54 0.28
C GLN A 177 2.89 -16.92 0.53
N HIS A 178 1.70 -17.18 -0.01
CA HIS A 178 1.02 -18.47 0.10
C HIS A 178 1.63 -19.56 -0.82
N GLU A 179 1.88 -19.27 -2.09
CA GLU A 179 2.47 -20.21 -3.07
C GLU A 179 3.86 -20.70 -2.64
N LEU A 180 4.70 -19.78 -2.16
CA LEU A 180 6.08 -20.10 -1.77
C LEU A 180 6.20 -20.52 -0.31
N GLN A 181 5.12 -20.46 0.46
CA GLN A 181 5.08 -20.75 1.90
C GLN A 181 6.18 -19.97 2.63
N VAL A 182 6.15 -18.64 2.45
CA VAL A 182 7.11 -17.70 3.03
C VAL A 182 6.42 -16.62 3.82
N ASN A 183 7.09 -16.14 4.86
CA ASN A 183 6.62 -14.99 5.60
C ASN A 183 6.92 -13.67 4.84
N SER A 184 6.36 -12.59 5.35
CA SER A 184 6.45 -11.26 4.75
C SER A 184 7.89 -10.73 4.65
N MET A 185 8.73 -11.01 5.66
CA MET A 185 10.15 -10.62 5.68
C MET A 185 10.96 -11.36 4.62
N GLN A 186 10.78 -12.67 4.51
CA GLN A 186 11.45 -13.51 3.52
C GLN A 186 11.12 -13.07 2.09
N LEU A 187 9.83 -12.82 1.78
CA LEU A 187 9.46 -12.39 0.44
C LEU A 187 10.04 -10.99 0.11
N LEU A 188 9.94 -10.06 1.06
CA LEU A 188 10.45 -8.70 0.89
C LEU A 188 11.98 -8.67 0.76
N TYR A 189 12.69 -9.56 1.46
CA TYR A 189 14.16 -9.66 1.43
C TYR A 189 14.70 -9.94 0.02
N TYR A 190 13.99 -10.75 -0.76
CA TYR A 190 14.34 -11.02 -2.16
C TYR A 190 13.78 -9.99 -3.14
N GLN A 191 12.58 -9.46 -2.90
CA GLN A 191 11.94 -8.51 -3.81
C GLN A 191 12.56 -7.11 -3.75
N ALA A 192 12.98 -6.64 -2.56
CA ALA A 192 13.52 -5.31 -2.37
C ALA A 192 14.79 -5.03 -3.21
N PRO A 193 15.84 -5.87 -3.19
CA PRO A 193 17.05 -5.62 -3.99
C PRO A 193 16.80 -5.74 -5.50
N MET A 194 15.90 -6.63 -5.94
CA MET A 194 15.52 -6.71 -7.36
C MET A 194 14.78 -5.46 -7.81
N SER A 195 13.91 -4.93 -6.95
CA SER A 195 13.14 -3.72 -7.23
C SER A 195 14.03 -2.48 -7.28
N SER A 196 15.01 -2.37 -6.37
CA SER A 196 16.01 -1.31 -6.45
C SER A 196 16.87 -1.42 -7.70
N ALA A 197 17.25 -2.63 -8.13
CA ALA A 197 18.00 -2.81 -9.37
C ALA A 197 17.19 -2.35 -10.61
N PHE A 198 15.90 -2.68 -10.67
CA PHE A 198 15.04 -2.19 -11.75
C PHE A 198 14.84 -0.67 -11.71
N LEU A 199 14.61 -0.10 -10.53
CA LEU A 199 14.49 1.34 -10.38
C LEU A 199 15.79 2.05 -10.78
N LEU A 200 16.95 1.51 -10.41
CA LEU A 200 18.25 2.10 -10.76
C LEU A 200 18.44 2.23 -12.27
N VAL A 201 17.91 1.28 -13.06
CA VAL A 201 17.91 1.36 -14.53
C VAL A 201 16.91 2.41 -15.04
N LEU A 202 15.78 2.61 -14.36
CA LEU A 202 14.75 3.57 -14.80
C LEU A 202 15.01 5.01 -14.39
N VAL A 203 15.60 5.25 -13.21
CA VAL A 203 15.83 6.61 -12.68
C VAL A 203 16.50 7.54 -13.71
N PRO A 204 17.56 7.15 -14.44
CA PRO A 204 18.21 8.02 -15.42
C PRO A 204 17.30 8.49 -16.57
N PHE A 205 16.19 7.78 -16.83
CA PHE A 205 15.23 8.14 -17.88
C PHE A 205 14.19 9.16 -17.40
N PHE A 206 13.98 9.29 -16.08
CA PHE A 206 12.95 10.15 -15.50
C PHE A 206 13.53 11.32 -14.68
N GLU A 207 14.77 11.21 -14.20
CA GLU A 207 15.41 12.20 -13.34
C GLU A 207 16.84 12.48 -13.81
N PRO A 208 17.32 13.72 -13.71
CA PRO A 208 18.68 14.06 -14.10
C PRO A 208 19.70 13.31 -13.23
N LEU A 209 20.80 12.85 -13.83
CA LEU A 209 21.88 12.19 -13.08
C LEU A 209 22.73 13.18 -12.29
N THR A 210 22.97 14.35 -12.89
CA THR A 210 23.82 15.42 -12.37
C THR A 210 23.09 16.76 -12.47
N GLY A 211 23.46 17.72 -11.60
CA GLY A 211 22.82 19.02 -11.49
C GLY A 211 21.89 19.14 -10.28
N ASP A 212 21.27 20.31 -10.12
CA ASP A 212 20.30 20.56 -9.05
C ASP A 212 19.10 19.62 -9.19
N GLY A 213 18.80 18.86 -8.14
CA GLY A 213 17.78 17.82 -8.18
C GLY A 213 18.21 16.49 -8.80
N GLY A 214 19.47 16.35 -9.23
CA GLY A 214 19.98 15.09 -9.76
C GLY A 214 20.44 14.11 -8.68
N ILE A 215 20.56 12.82 -9.01
CA ILE A 215 21.00 11.77 -8.06
C ILE A 215 22.30 12.18 -7.36
N PHE A 216 23.26 12.67 -8.13
CA PHE A 216 24.57 13.14 -7.68
C PHE A 216 24.61 14.67 -7.48
N GLY A 217 23.47 15.28 -7.16
CA GLY A 217 23.39 16.70 -6.82
C GLY A 217 24.18 17.05 -5.54
N PRO A 218 24.46 18.33 -5.30
CA PRO A 218 25.20 18.80 -4.12
C PRO A 218 24.32 18.74 -2.85
N TRP A 219 24.04 17.52 -2.39
CA TRP A 219 23.16 17.28 -1.24
C TRP A 219 23.84 17.67 0.08
N SER A 220 23.17 18.51 0.87
CA SER A 220 23.63 18.83 2.21
C SER A 220 23.59 17.58 3.13
N PHE A 221 24.44 17.55 4.15
CA PHE A 221 24.42 16.47 5.14
C PHE A 221 23.04 16.29 5.78
N LEU A 222 22.33 17.39 6.05
CA LEU A 222 20.99 17.36 6.63
C LEU A 222 19.95 16.78 5.65
N ALA A 223 20.07 17.06 4.35
CA ALA A 223 19.24 16.44 3.33
C ALA A 223 19.44 14.92 3.29
N LEU A 224 20.69 14.46 3.26
CA LEU A 224 21.02 13.03 3.28
C LEU A 224 20.55 12.34 4.56
N PHE A 225 20.70 13.00 5.72
CA PHE A 225 20.20 12.47 6.99
C PHE A 225 18.67 12.30 6.98
N MET A 226 17.93 13.30 6.49
CA MET A 226 16.47 13.21 6.35
C MET A 226 16.05 12.12 5.36
N VAL A 227 16.77 11.97 4.24
CA VAL A 227 16.56 10.90 3.27
C VAL A 227 16.80 9.52 3.91
N LEU A 228 17.88 9.35 4.68
CA LEU A 228 18.14 8.10 5.40
C LEU A 228 17.07 7.80 6.46
N LEU A 229 16.64 8.81 7.23
CA LEU A 229 15.55 8.68 8.20
C LEU A 229 14.25 8.26 7.51
N SER A 230 13.92 8.86 6.37
CA SER A 230 12.77 8.47 5.55
C SER A 230 12.88 7.02 5.08
N GLY A 231 14.09 6.55 4.76
CA GLY A 231 14.36 5.16 4.38
C GLY A 231 14.12 4.16 5.51
N VAL A 232 14.46 4.51 6.76
CA VAL A 232 14.15 3.66 7.93
C VAL A 232 12.63 3.55 8.13
N ILE A 233 11.90 4.64 7.96
CA ILE A 233 10.43 4.62 8.05
C ILE A 233 9.84 3.85 6.87
N ALA A 234 10.40 4.00 5.67
CA ALA A 234 9.98 3.26 4.49
C ALA A 234 10.15 1.75 4.67
N PHE A 235 11.22 1.29 5.33
CA PHE A 235 11.36 -0.10 5.73
C PHE A 235 10.19 -0.59 6.58
N LEU A 236 9.80 0.16 7.62
CA LEU A 236 8.65 -0.18 8.47
C LEU A 236 7.33 -0.19 7.70
N VAL A 237 7.13 0.77 6.78
CA VAL A 237 5.96 0.83 5.90
C VAL A 237 5.91 -0.39 4.99
N ASN A 238 6.97 -0.67 4.23
CA ASN A 238 7.04 -1.80 3.30
C ASN A 238 6.83 -3.15 4.02
N LEU A 239 7.52 -3.34 5.15
CA LEU A 239 7.36 -4.53 5.97
C LEU A 239 5.93 -4.71 6.45
N SER A 240 5.32 -3.65 6.98
CA SER A 240 3.95 -3.70 7.49
C SER A 240 2.91 -3.89 6.37
N ILE A 241 3.11 -3.35 5.16
CA ILE A 241 2.27 -3.64 3.98
C ILE A 241 2.28 -5.13 3.66
N TYR A 242 3.47 -5.73 3.52
CA TYR A 242 3.61 -7.15 3.21
C TYR A 242 3.02 -8.02 4.32
N TRP A 243 3.18 -7.59 5.57
CA TRP A 243 2.63 -8.27 6.73
C TRP A 243 1.10 -8.24 6.76
N ILE A 244 0.49 -7.07 6.51
CA ILE A 244 -0.97 -6.93 6.44
C ILE A 244 -1.53 -7.77 5.30
N ILE A 245 -0.96 -7.67 4.10
CA ILE A 245 -1.43 -8.44 2.93
C ILE A 245 -1.29 -9.94 3.16
N GLY A 246 -0.17 -10.38 3.76
CA GLY A 246 0.11 -11.78 4.07
C GLY A 246 -0.81 -12.40 5.11
N ASN A 247 -1.11 -11.65 6.18
CA ASN A 247 -1.95 -12.13 7.29
C ASN A 247 -3.45 -11.89 7.07
N THR A 248 -3.84 -11.02 6.14
CA THR A 248 -5.25 -10.68 5.88
C THR A 248 -5.62 -10.94 4.41
N SER A 249 -5.64 -9.92 3.57
CA SER A 249 -5.79 -10.02 2.12
C SER A 249 -5.42 -8.68 1.46
N PRO A 250 -5.09 -8.69 0.16
CA PRO A 250 -4.97 -7.47 -0.65
C PRO A 250 -6.20 -6.56 -0.55
N VAL A 251 -7.40 -7.14 -0.54
CA VAL A 251 -8.66 -6.39 -0.38
C VAL A 251 -8.71 -5.68 0.98
N THR A 252 -8.39 -6.36 2.08
CA THR A 252 -8.36 -5.73 3.41
C THR A 252 -7.33 -4.62 3.51
N TYR A 253 -6.16 -4.78 2.89
CA TYR A 253 -5.17 -3.71 2.82
C TYR A 253 -5.72 -2.45 2.11
N ASN A 254 -6.48 -2.60 1.02
CA ASN A 254 -7.12 -1.45 0.36
C ASN A 254 -8.21 -0.81 1.21
N MET A 255 -9.04 -1.62 1.87
CA MET A 255 -10.05 -1.09 2.81
C MET A 255 -9.38 -0.27 3.91
N PHE A 256 -8.27 -0.77 4.45
CA PHE A 256 -7.48 -0.03 5.41
C PHE A 256 -6.89 1.25 4.81
N GLY A 257 -6.44 1.23 3.56
CA GLY A 257 -5.99 2.42 2.84
C GLY A 257 -7.07 3.52 2.76
N HIS A 258 -8.32 3.16 2.51
CA HIS A 258 -9.45 4.10 2.52
C HIS A 258 -9.79 4.59 3.93
N PHE A 259 -9.65 3.74 4.93
CA PHE A 259 -9.76 4.15 6.33
C PHE A 259 -8.69 5.19 6.70
N LYS A 260 -7.42 4.97 6.32
CA LYS A 260 -6.35 5.96 6.55
C LYS A 260 -6.68 7.31 5.94
N PHE A 261 -7.17 7.31 4.70
CA PHE A 261 -7.55 8.52 4.00
C PHE A 261 -8.62 9.32 4.76
N CYS A 262 -9.66 8.64 5.28
CA CYS A 262 -10.68 9.29 6.10
C CYS A 262 -10.10 9.89 7.38
N ILE A 263 -9.21 9.16 8.08
CA ILE A 263 -8.52 9.69 9.27
C ILE A 263 -7.69 10.91 8.92
N THR A 264 -6.96 10.89 7.81
CA THR A 264 -6.14 12.03 7.38
C THR A 264 -7.00 13.27 7.12
N LEU A 265 -8.17 13.13 6.47
CA LEU A 265 -9.09 14.25 6.24
C LEU A 265 -9.66 14.80 7.56
N LEU A 266 -10.10 13.92 8.47
CA LEU A 266 -10.60 14.32 9.78
C LEU A 266 -9.50 14.98 10.63
N GLY A 267 -8.28 14.46 10.58
CA GLY A 267 -7.12 15.05 11.24
C GLY A 267 -6.79 16.43 10.69
N GLY A 268 -6.90 16.64 9.37
CA GLY A 268 -6.72 17.94 8.74
C GLY A 268 -7.74 18.98 9.23
N TYR A 269 -9.00 18.59 9.30
CA TYR A 269 -10.07 19.43 9.86
C TYR A 269 -9.84 19.81 11.31
N VAL A 270 -9.52 18.82 12.17
CA VAL A 270 -9.37 19.05 13.62
C VAL A 270 -8.11 19.86 13.94
N LEU A 271 -6.99 19.60 13.25
CA LEU A 271 -5.69 20.19 13.58
C LEU A 271 -5.42 21.50 12.85
N PHE A 272 -5.82 21.62 11.58
CA PHE A 272 -5.52 22.80 10.75
C PHE A 272 -6.74 23.70 10.53
N GLN A 273 -7.91 23.31 11.03
CA GLN A 273 -9.18 23.98 10.75
C GLN A 273 -9.49 24.09 9.25
N ASP A 274 -8.99 23.13 8.46
CA ASP A 274 -9.27 23.05 7.03
C ASP A 274 -10.79 22.85 6.83
N PRO A 275 -11.51 23.73 6.12
CA PRO A 275 -12.96 23.63 6.01
C PRO A 275 -13.37 22.34 5.29
N LEU A 276 -14.05 21.44 6.00
CA LEU A 276 -14.69 20.28 5.39
C LEU A 276 -16.00 20.73 4.74
N SER A 277 -16.08 20.55 3.43
CA SER A 277 -17.36 20.68 2.72
C SER A 277 -18.35 19.62 3.21
N LEU A 278 -19.65 19.92 3.13
CA LEU A 278 -20.71 18.97 3.49
C LEU A 278 -20.58 17.64 2.73
N ASN A 279 -20.17 17.72 1.46
CA ASN A 279 -19.94 16.55 0.60
C ASN A 279 -18.79 15.68 1.10
N GLN A 280 -17.68 16.28 1.58
CA GLN A 280 -16.59 15.52 2.19
C GLN A 280 -17.03 14.84 3.49
N GLY A 281 -17.81 15.53 4.33
CA GLY A 281 -18.38 14.94 5.55
C GLY A 281 -19.26 13.73 5.26
N LEU A 282 -20.22 13.86 4.32
CA LEU A 282 -21.04 12.73 3.86
C LEU A 282 -20.20 11.62 3.24
N GLY A 283 -19.18 11.98 2.47
CA GLY A 283 -18.28 11.03 1.85
C GLY A 283 -17.52 10.17 2.87
N ILE A 284 -16.99 10.80 3.93
CA ILE A 284 -16.32 10.11 5.04
C ILE A 284 -17.29 9.13 5.71
N LEU A 285 -18.52 9.57 6.02
CA LEU A 285 -19.53 8.70 6.64
C LEU A 285 -19.88 7.49 5.76
N CYS A 286 -20.08 7.69 4.46
CA CYS A 286 -20.33 6.59 3.51
C CYS A 286 -19.15 5.61 3.46
N THR A 287 -17.92 6.11 3.33
CA THR A 287 -16.72 5.26 3.27
C THR A 287 -16.52 4.45 4.56
N LEU A 288 -16.65 5.09 5.74
CA LEU A 288 -16.53 4.40 7.02
C LEU A 288 -17.63 3.35 7.22
N THR A 289 -18.87 3.65 6.86
CA THR A 289 -19.98 2.69 6.91
C THR A 289 -19.70 1.46 6.04
N GLY A 290 -19.19 1.68 4.83
CA GLY A 290 -18.79 0.59 3.93
C GLY A 290 -17.65 -0.27 4.48
N ILE A 291 -16.64 0.33 5.11
CA ILE A 291 -15.51 -0.39 5.73
C ILE A 291 -15.96 -1.20 6.96
N LEU A 292 -16.85 -0.63 7.78
CA LEU A 292 -17.45 -1.33 8.93
C LEU A 292 -18.28 -2.53 8.46
N ALA A 293 -19.12 -2.35 7.45
CA ALA A 293 -19.88 -3.44 6.84
C ALA A 293 -18.95 -4.53 6.27
N TYR A 294 -17.87 -4.14 5.57
CA TYR A 294 -16.89 -5.09 5.02
C TYR A 294 -16.24 -5.91 6.13
N THR A 295 -15.84 -5.24 7.21
CA THR A 295 -15.17 -5.88 8.35
C THR A 295 -16.11 -6.87 9.03
N HIS A 296 -17.35 -6.46 9.28
CA HIS A 296 -18.38 -7.31 9.85
C HIS A 296 -18.66 -8.56 8.99
N PHE A 297 -18.91 -8.39 7.69
CA PHE A 297 -19.19 -9.52 6.80
C PHE A 297 -17.99 -10.44 6.62
N LYS A 298 -16.77 -9.89 6.54
CA LYS A 298 -15.56 -10.70 6.43
C LYS A 298 -15.32 -11.55 7.68
N LEU A 299 -15.54 -10.98 8.88
CA LEU A 299 -15.41 -11.73 10.13
C LEU A 299 -16.47 -12.83 10.22
N ALA A 300 -17.73 -12.53 9.89
CA ALA A 300 -18.80 -13.52 9.86
C ALA A 300 -18.48 -14.69 8.91
N GLU A 301 -17.95 -14.41 7.70
CA GLU A 301 -17.54 -15.47 6.77
C GLU A 301 -16.37 -16.32 7.27
N GLN A 302 -15.43 -15.72 8.01
CA GLN A 302 -14.33 -16.47 8.63
C GLN A 302 -14.84 -17.38 9.76
N GLU A 303 -15.78 -16.92 10.57
CA GLU A 303 -16.42 -17.70 11.64
C GLU A 303 -17.27 -18.85 11.07
N GLU A 304 -18.06 -18.60 10.03
CA GLU A 304 -18.83 -19.64 9.31
C GLU A 304 -17.88 -20.69 8.70
N GLY A 305 -16.78 -20.27 8.10
CA GLY A 305 -15.76 -21.17 7.53
C GLY A 305 -15.11 -22.08 8.59
N LYS A 306 -14.75 -21.52 9.75
CA LYS A 306 -14.21 -22.30 10.89
C LYS A 306 -15.25 -23.27 11.45
N SER A 307 -16.51 -22.85 11.54
CA SER A 307 -17.62 -23.68 12.04
C SER A 307 -17.88 -24.88 11.12
N ARG A 308 -17.82 -24.67 9.79
CA ARG A 308 -17.95 -25.77 8.81
C ARG A 308 -16.79 -26.76 8.85
N LEU A 309 -15.58 -26.30 9.17
CA LEU A 309 -14.41 -27.18 9.31
C LEU A 309 -14.44 -28.00 10.60
N THR A 310 -14.98 -27.44 11.69
CA THR A 310 -15.13 -28.15 12.98
C THR A 310 -16.31 -29.13 12.99
N GLN A 311 -17.28 -28.96 12.10
CA GLN A 311 -18.40 -29.89 11.92
C GLN A 311 -18.16 -30.97 10.85
N ARG A 312 -17.02 -30.97 10.16
CA ARG A 312 -16.64 -32.07 9.27
C ARG A 312 -16.14 -33.24 10.15
N PRO A 313 -16.78 -34.42 10.07
CA PRO A 313 -16.31 -35.61 10.78
C PRO A 313 -14.92 -36.03 10.31
#